data_AF-A0AAN6X765-F1
#
_entry.id   AF-A0AAN6X765-F1
#
_cell.length_a   1.000
_cell.length_b   1.000
_cell.length_c   1.000
_cell.angle_alpha   90.00
_cell.angle_beta   90.00
_cell.angle_gamma   90.00
#
_symmetry.space_group_name_H-M   'P 1'
#
loop_
_entity.id
_entity.type
_entity.pdbx_description
1 polymer ?
#
loop_
_entity_poly.entity_id
_entity_poly.type
_entity_poly.pdbx_seq_one_letter_code
_entity_poly.pdbx_strand_id
1 'polypeptide(L)'
;MNVKFQPSGVSCFQISFHLPFFAWRSKVLTDRRLGAEGRPLRKSIDISFLCDLVANGEAHVHEALFSCMVAGVDNRHWTVYGFFDTYHDGSDSKHDVRFYEPASDEIPEDPLTGGRYASDRPLFNAREYYLRIMMCCVAEVKSEWQNTGKILVKALKPYTSNDEDANWRMIQNFTHKIVRLLEQIHQALYGTVSAWERFQEHDLPFFDLENWTNSAARDPRIMVKHIENDIRELRVLGETLALEAARFKSVTAERFTLNKNKERQRTNILVTAGSSLLPFVLMMVLPSAPILRWQLSIREAMSAVTWLLLITVLLMGILNTAKATYEAGGFLAYLQQLRPPKIDSRLQIGKLKGRPRWWSWSKDQQLQRLKEPASDEDRA
;
A
#
# COMPACT_ATOMS: atom_id res chain seq x y z
N MET A 1 -17.27 12.55 10.78
CA MET A 1 -18.40 12.33 11.71
C MET A 1 -18.98 13.70 12.03
N ASN A 2 -20.28 13.81 12.28
CA ASN A 2 -20.94 15.09 12.55
C ASN A 2 -22.27 14.90 13.29
N VAL A 3 -22.56 15.78 14.25
CA VAL A 3 -23.85 15.90 14.94
C VAL A 3 -24.50 17.25 14.58
N LYS A 4 -25.80 17.26 14.26
CA LYS A 4 -26.59 18.48 14.01
C LYS A 4 -27.89 18.49 14.81
N PHE A 5 -28.26 19.68 15.29
CA PHE A 5 -29.55 19.98 15.91
C PHE A 5 -30.21 21.13 15.14
N GLN A 6 -31.52 21.05 14.86
CA GLN A 6 -32.24 22.14 14.19
C GLN A 6 -32.72 23.20 15.21
N PRO A 7 -32.39 24.50 15.03
CA PRO A 7 -32.72 25.55 15.98
C PRO A 7 -34.17 26.08 15.88
N SER A 8 -34.93 25.74 14.83
CA SER A 8 -36.35 26.10 14.69
C SER A 8 -37.15 25.02 13.97
N GLY A 9 -38.36 24.72 14.48
CA GLY A 9 -39.22 23.62 14.00
C GLY A 9 -39.38 22.49 15.03
N VAL A 10 -39.86 21.31 14.59
CA VAL A 10 -39.82 20.09 15.41
C VAL A 10 -38.36 19.76 15.67
N SER A 11 -37.94 19.77 16.94
CA SER A 11 -36.57 19.50 17.35
C SER A 11 -36.15 18.10 16.89
N CYS A 12 -35.44 18.02 15.77
CA CYS A 12 -34.86 16.78 15.27
C CYS A 12 -33.34 16.81 15.45
N PHE A 13 -32.76 15.66 15.78
CA PHE A 13 -31.32 15.46 15.80
C PHE A 13 -30.89 14.60 14.61
N GLN A 14 -29.64 14.79 14.18
CA GLN A 14 -28.97 13.96 13.20
C GLN A 14 -27.55 13.67 13.66
N ILE A 15 -27.15 12.40 13.61
CA ILE A 15 -25.79 11.93 13.90
C ILE A 15 -25.33 11.11 12.70
N SER A 16 -24.15 11.38 12.16
CA SER A 16 -23.67 10.67 10.98
C SER A 16 -22.16 10.46 10.94
N PHE A 17 -21.73 9.38 10.30
CA PHE A 17 -20.34 9.15 9.93
C PHE A 17 -20.19 8.67 8.50
N HIS A 18 -18.99 8.90 7.96
CA HIS A 18 -18.55 8.48 6.65
C HIS A 18 -17.12 7.95 6.80
N LEU A 19 -16.90 6.68 6.49
CA LEU A 19 -15.61 5.99 6.64
C LEU A 19 -15.13 5.53 5.27
N PRO A 20 -14.34 6.36 4.56
CA PRO A 20 -13.72 5.95 3.30
C PRO A 20 -12.64 4.91 3.56
N PHE A 21 -12.56 3.91 2.69
CA PHE A 21 -11.54 2.87 2.76
C PHE A 21 -11.17 2.36 1.37
N PHE A 22 -10.12 1.53 1.33
CA PHE A 22 -9.66 0.88 0.11
C PHE A 22 -9.68 -0.63 0.31
N ALA A 23 -10.40 -1.33 -0.57
CA ALA A 23 -10.53 -2.78 -0.56
C ALA A 23 -9.66 -3.40 -1.65
N TRP A 24 -8.72 -4.25 -1.27
CA TRP A 24 -7.93 -5.02 -2.24
C TRP A 24 -8.69 -6.28 -2.67
N ARG A 25 -8.75 -6.52 -3.99
CA ARG A 25 -9.37 -7.73 -4.57
C ARG A 25 -8.54 -8.22 -5.76
N SER A 26 -8.62 -9.52 -6.05
CA SER A 26 -7.91 -10.17 -7.17
C SER A 26 -8.71 -10.19 -8.47
N LYS A 27 -9.75 -9.38 -8.58
CA LYS A 27 -10.66 -9.33 -9.74
C LYS A 27 -11.00 -7.88 -10.05
N VAL A 28 -11.02 -7.53 -11.33
CA VAL A 28 -11.54 -6.23 -11.76
C VAL A 28 -13.06 -6.21 -11.56
N LEU A 29 -13.52 -5.25 -10.74
CA LEU A 29 -14.93 -4.93 -10.59
C LEU A 29 -15.12 -3.43 -10.79
N THR A 30 -16.05 -3.06 -11.67
CA THR A 30 -16.36 -1.66 -11.97
C THR A 30 -17.60 -1.24 -11.21
N ASP A 31 -17.54 -0.09 -10.53
CA ASP A 31 -18.72 0.51 -9.93
C ASP A 31 -19.70 0.91 -11.04
N ARG A 32 -20.87 0.27 -11.04
CA ARG A 32 -21.92 0.50 -12.05
C ARG A 32 -22.67 1.82 -11.81
N ARG A 33 -22.52 2.42 -10.64
CA ARG A 33 -23.13 3.72 -10.32
C ARG A 33 -22.34 4.81 -11.01
N LEU A 34 -23.02 5.59 -11.83
CA LEU A 34 -22.40 6.68 -12.59
C LEU A 34 -22.68 8.03 -11.93
N GLY A 35 -21.65 8.87 -11.85
CA GLY A 35 -21.81 10.28 -11.50
C GLY A 35 -22.33 11.11 -12.68
N ALA A 36 -22.48 12.41 -12.48
CA ALA A 36 -22.99 13.35 -13.50
C ALA A 36 -22.21 13.32 -14.83
N GLU A 37 -20.91 13.04 -14.76
CA GLU A 37 -19.98 12.95 -15.91
C GLU A 37 -20.03 11.58 -16.62
N GLY A 38 -20.97 10.68 -16.28
CA GLY A 38 -21.03 9.32 -16.81
C GLY A 38 -19.87 8.42 -16.36
N ARG A 39 -19.08 8.84 -15.37
CA ARG A 39 -17.95 8.06 -14.82
C ARG A 39 -18.38 7.29 -13.57
N PRO A 40 -17.76 6.13 -13.29
CA PRO A 40 -17.99 5.39 -12.05
C PRO A 40 -17.83 6.28 -10.80
N LEU A 41 -18.74 6.15 -9.85
CA LEU A 41 -18.73 6.94 -8.60
C LEU A 41 -17.50 6.66 -7.74
N ARG A 42 -17.00 5.42 -7.80
CA ARG A 42 -15.78 4.96 -7.13
C ARG A 42 -14.75 4.47 -8.13
N LYS A 43 -13.48 4.75 -7.86
CA LYS A 43 -12.38 4.30 -8.71
C LYS A 43 -11.88 2.93 -8.30
N SER A 44 -11.47 2.17 -9.31
CA SER A 44 -10.71 0.94 -9.15
C SER A 44 -9.32 1.16 -9.73
N ILE A 45 -8.30 0.90 -8.93
CA ILE A 45 -6.91 1.17 -9.26
C ILE A 45 -6.23 -0.18 -9.51
N ASP A 46 -5.82 -0.41 -10.75
CA ASP A 46 -4.99 -1.55 -11.12
C ASP A 46 -3.64 -1.44 -10.41
N ILE A 47 -3.28 -2.46 -9.63
CA ILE A 47 -1.98 -2.63 -8.98
C ILE A 47 -1.28 -3.93 -9.41
N SER A 48 -1.75 -4.57 -10.48
CA SER A 48 -1.18 -5.81 -11.02
C SER A 48 0.28 -5.62 -11.40
N PHE A 49 0.65 -4.42 -11.85
CA PHE A 49 2.03 -4.04 -12.15
C PHE A 49 2.98 -4.05 -10.93
N LEU A 50 2.45 -4.06 -9.70
CA LEU A 50 3.24 -4.19 -8.46
C LEU A 50 3.36 -5.65 -7.99
N CYS A 51 2.49 -6.52 -8.49
CA CYS A 51 2.24 -7.83 -7.91
C CYS A 51 2.63 -8.94 -8.87
N ASP A 52 3.91 -9.29 -8.94
CA ASP A 52 4.34 -10.64 -9.39
C ASP A 52 3.80 -11.75 -8.45
N LEU A 53 3.22 -11.34 -7.33
CA LEU A 53 2.69 -12.14 -6.22
C LEU A 53 1.35 -12.83 -6.49
N VAL A 54 0.60 -12.42 -7.50
CA VAL A 54 -0.69 -13.05 -7.83
C VAL A 54 -0.47 -13.96 -9.02
N ALA A 55 -0.42 -15.27 -8.76
CA ALA A 55 -0.26 -16.31 -9.80
C ALA A 55 -1.29 -16.21 -10.94
N ASN A 56 -2.37 -15.44 -10.76
CA ASN A 56 -3.47 -15.22 -11.71
C ASN A 56 -3.59 -13.77 -12.24
N GLY A 57 -2.55 -12.94 -12.13
CA GLY A 57 -2.35 -11.76 -13.00
C GLY A 57 -3.14 -10.48 -12.71
N GLU A 58 -4.27 -10.51 -11.98
CA GLU A 58 -5.06 -9.31 -11.67
C GLU A 58 -5.06 -8.96 -10.18
N ALA A 59 -4.75 -7.71 -9.87
CA ALA A 59 -4.82 -7.15 -8.53
C ALA A 59 -5.32 -5.71 -8.59
N HIS A 60 -6.41 -5.42 -7.88
CA HIS A 60 -7.05 -4.11 -7.88
C HIS A 60 -7.28 -3.62 -6.46
N VAL A 61 -7.19 -2.31 -6.30
CA VAL A 61 -7.60 -1.61 -5.08
C VAL A 61 -8.81 -0.75 -5.41
N HIS A 62 -9.92 -1.00 -4.73
CA HIS A 62 -11.21 -0.38 -4.96
C HIS A 62 -11.46 0.69 -3.89
N GLU A 63 -11.78 1.91 -4.31
CA GLU A 63 -12.28 2.96 -3.40
C GLU A 63 -13.68 2.55 -2.90
N ALA A 64 -13.90 2.61 -1.59
CA ALA A 64 -15.19 2.25 -0.99
C ALA A 64 -15.52 3.19 0.18
N LEU A 65 -16.79 3.21 0.56
CA LEU A 65 -17.31 4.06 1.63
C LEU A 65 -18.37 3.29 2.44
N PHE A 66 -18.25 3.37 3.76
CA PHE A 66 -19.38 3.14 4.68
C PHE A 66 -19.92 4.47 5.16
N SER A 67 -21.23 4.63 5.07
CA SER A 67 -21.94 5.82 5.51
C SER A 67 -23.13 5.43 6.36
N CYS A 68 -23.25 6.04 7.54
CA CYS A 68 -24.38 5.81 8.43
C CYS A 68 -24.92 7.15 8.93
N MET A 69 -26.24 7.26 8.99
CA MET A 69 -26.94 8.41 9.54
C MET A 69 -28.07 7.92 10.44
N VAL A 70 -28.10 8.39 11.67
CA VAL A 70 -29.24 8.23 12.60
C VAL A 70 -29.91 9.59 12.73
N ALA A 71 -31.21 9.65 12.48
CA ALA A 71 -32.01 10.88 12.58
C ALA A 71 -33.34 10.61 13.27
N GLY A 72 -33.80 11.54 14.11
CA GLY A 72 -35.03 11.35 14.86
C GLY A 72 -35.45 12.59 15.63
N VAL A 73 -36.64 12.52 16.24
CA VAL A 73 -37.16 13.57 17.13
C VAL A 73 -36.55 13.44 18.52
N ASP A 74 -36.37 12.20 18.99
CA ASP A 74 -35.76 11.90 20.29
C ASP A 74 -35.01 10.55 20.28
N ASN A 75 -34.35 10.23 21.39
CA ASN A 75 -33.54 9.02 21.49
C ASN A 75 -34.33 7.71 21.36
N ARG A 76 -35.67 7.71 21.42
CA ARG A 76 -36.55 6.53 21.28
C ARG A 76 -37.28 6.50 19.94
N HIS A 77 -37.48 7.64 19.29
CA HIS A 77 -38.17 7.79 18.01
C HIS A 77 -37.19 8.30 16.95
N TRP A 78 -36.52 7.35 16.29
CA TRP A 78 -35.48 7.61 15.32
C TRP A 78 -35.46 6.57 14.21
N THR A 79 -34.76 6.89 13.14
CA THR A 79 -34.52 6.03 11.99
C THR A 79 -33.04 6.07 11.65
N VAL A 80 -32.51 4.92 11.24
CA VAL A 80 -31.13 4.77 10.78
C VAL A 80 -31.11 4.49 9.29
N TYR A 81 -30.13 5.08 8.61
CA TYR A 81 -29.86 4.86 7.20
C TYR A 81 -28.40 4.43 7.08
N GLY A 82 -28.16 3.25 6.49
CA GLY A 82 -26.84 2.73 6.20
C GLY A 82 -26.62 2.59 4.69
N PHE A 83 -25.48 3.06 4.21
CA PHE A 83 -25.05 2.95 2.82
C PHE A 83 -23.65 2.35 2.78
N PHE A 84 -23.54 1.13 2.27
CA PHE A 84 -22.31 0.36 2.21
C PHE A 84 -21.97 0.10 0.75
N ASP A 85 -20.79 0.52 0.30
CA ASP A 85 -20.32 0.20 -1.04
C ASP A 85 -19.99 -1.30 -1.13
N THR A 86 -20.74 -2.07 -1.91
CA THR A 86 -20.57 -3.54 -2.07
C THR A 86 -20.06 -3.95 -3.46
N TYR A 87 -19.92 -3.00 -4.38
CA TYR A 87 -19.60 -3.26 -5.78
C TYR A 87 -18.29 -4.05 -5.99
N HIS A 88 -17.36 -3.92 -5.03
CA HIS A 88 -16.04 -4.55 -5.06
C HIS A 88 -16.05 -6.01 -4.56
N ASP A 89 -17.17 -6.52 -4.05
CA ASP A 89 -17.33 -7.93 -3.66
C ASP A 89 -18.19 -8.74 -4.65
N GLY A 90 -18.84 -8.08 -5.62
CA GLY A 90 -19.71 -8.74 -6.59
C GLY A 90 -21.05 -9.19 -5.99
N SER A 91 -21.57 -10.33 -6.45
CA SER A 91 -22.86 -10.88 -6.00
C SER A 91 -22.84 -11.45 -4.59
N ASP A 92 -21.65 -11.76 -4.08
CA ASP A 92 -21.47 -12.52 -2.84
C ASP A 92 -21.06 -11.61 -1.68
N SER A 93 -21.45 -10.33 -1.73
CA SER A 93 -21.12 -9.38 -0.67
C SER A 93 -21.90 -9.72 0.59
N LYS A 94 -21.18 -9.89 1.71
CA LYS A 94 -21.77 -10.04 3.04
C LYS A 94 -22.60 -8.82 3.49
N HIS A 95 -22.52 -7.69 2.79
CA HIS A 95 -23.31 -6.49 3.07
C HIS A 95 -24.60 -6.41 2.26
N ASP A 96 -24.90 -7.44 1.47
CA ASP A 96 -26.23 -7.61 0.88
C ASP A 96 -27.23 -7.95 1.99
N VAL A 97 -28.33 -7.20 2.07
CA VAL A 97 -29.37 -7.41 3.10
C VAL A 97 -29.94 -8.82 3.04
N ARG A 98 -29.99 -9.43 1.85
CA ARG A 98 -30.46 -10.81 1.64
C ARG A 98 -29.60 -11.86 2.34
N PHE A 99 -28.35 -11.51 2.68
CA PHE A 99 -27.46 -12.38 3.46
C PHE A 99 -27.93 -12.57 4.90
N TYR A 100 -28.73 -11.63 5.42
CA TYR A 100 -29.21 -11.62 6.80
C TYR A 100 -30.68 -12.04 6.92
N GLU A 101 -31.30 -12.52 5.84
CA GLU A 101 -32.62 -13.14 5.90
C GLU A 101 -32.49 -14.45 6.70
N PRO A 102 -33.13 -14.56 7.88
CA PRO A 102 -32.99 -15.74 8.71
C PRO A 102 -33.59 -16.96 8.01
N ALA A 103 -32.94 -18.11 8.11
CA ALA A 103 -33.63 -19.38 7.85
C ALA A 103 -34.75 -19.57 8.89
N SER A 104 -35.69 -20.48 8.61
CA SER A 104 -36.70 -20.87 9.63
C SER A 104 -35.97 -21.21 10.94
N ASP A 105 -36.38 -20.56 12.03
CA ASP A 105 -35.89 -20.75 13.40
C ASP A 105 -34.52 -20.11 13.75
N GLU A 106 -33.91 -19.33 12.85
CA GLU A 106 -32.69 -18.56 13.18
C GLU A 106 -32.99 -17.18 13.78
N ILE A 107 -32.12 -16.75 14.70
CA ILE A 107 -32.20 -15.40 15.29
C ILE A 107 -31.82 -14.40 14.19
N PRO A 108 -32.68 -13.42 13.86
CA PRO A 108 -32.39 -12.49 12.80
C PRO A 108 -31.18 -11.62 13.18
N GLU A 109 -30.26 -11.46 12.25
CA GLU A 109 -29.04 -10.68 12.43
C GLU A 109 -29.25 -9.22 12.00
N ASP A 110 -28.46 -8.30 12.57
CA ASP A 110 -28.51 -6.88 12.23
C ASP A 110 -27.54 -6.55 11.09
N PRO A 111 -28.03 -6.24 9.87
CA PRO A 111 -27.19 -5.97 8.70
C PRO A 111 -26.31 -4.73 8.89
N LEU A 112 -26.74 -3.73 9.66
CA LEU A 112 -25.95 -2.50 9.89
C LEU A 112 -24.74 -2.75 10.80
N THR A 113 -24.71 -3.88 11.50
CA THR A 113 -23.58 -4.32 12.31
C THR A 113 -22.74 -5.40 11.62
N GLY A 114 -23.06 -5.74 10.37
CA GLY A 114 -22.45 -6.86 9.65
C GLY A 114 -22.74 -8.21 10.32
N GLY A 115 -23.94 -8.37 10.89
CA GLY A 115 -24.42 -9.59 11.55
C GLY A 115 -23.84 -9.90 12.93
N ARG A 116 -23.04 -8.99 13.51
CA ARG A 116 -22.40 -9.23 14.81
C ARG A 116 -23.37 -9.19 15.99
N TYR A 117 -24.56 -8.63 15.77
CA TYR A 117 -25.60 -8.51 16.78
C TYR A 117 -26.92 -8.98 16.20
N ALA A 118 -27.77 -9.53 17.06
CA ALA A 118 -29.13 -9.88 16.72
C ALA A 118 -30.01 -8.63 16.56
N SER A 119 -30.90 -8.63 15.58
CA SER A 119 -31.85 -7.55 15.29
C SER A 119 -33.14 -7.64 16.11
N ASP A 120 -33.44 -8.80 16.70
CA ASP A 120 -34.60 -9.05 17.57
C ASP A 120 -34.51 -8.39 18.96
N ARG A 121 -33.33 -7.85 19.31
CA ARG A 121 -33.06 -7.16 20.59
C ARG A 121 -32.78 -5.67 20.33
N PRO A 122 -33.81 -4.87 19.99
CA PRO A 122 -33.62 -3.50 19.59
C PRO A 122 -32.99 -2.68 20.72
N LEU A 123 -31.93 -1.93 20.36
CA LEU A 123 -31.43 -0.87 21.23
C LEU A 123 -32.35 0.32 21.08
N PHE A 124 -33.10 0.67 22.12
CA PHE A 124 -34.01 1.81 22.03
C PHE A 124 -33.28 3.14 21.94
N ASN A 125 -32.05 3.25 22.44
CA ASN A 125 -31.30 4.51 22.46
C ASN A 125 -30.53 4.72 21.15
N ALA A 126 -30.89 5.78 20.41
CA ALA A 126 -30.28 6.17 19.14
C ALA A 126 -28.75 6.30 19.21
N ARG A 127 -28.22 6.87 20.29
CA ARG A 127 -26.79 7.15 20.47
C ARG A 127 -25.99 5.88 20.76
N GLU A 128 -26.55 4.99 21.57
CA GLU A 128 -25.98 3.66 21.81
C GLU A 128 -25.92 2.86 20.52
N TYR A 129 -27.01 2.85 19.76
CA TYR A 129 -27.08 2.11 18.50
C TYR A 129 -26.13 2.68 17.44
N TYR A 130 -26.01 4.01 17.35
CA TYR A 130 -25.02 4.69 16.52
C TYR A 130 -23.58 4.25 16.85
N LEU A 131 -23.20 4.25 18.13
CA LEU A 131 -21.87 3.83 18.56
C LEU A 131 -21.61 2.34 18.28
N ARG A 132 -22.63 1.48 18.41
CA ARG A 132 -22.53 0.07 18.05
C ARG A 132 -22.24 -0.12 16.56
N ILE A 133 -23.00 0.54 15.68
CA ILE A 133 -22.78 0.47 14.23
C ILE A 133 -21.38 0.99 13.90
N MET A 134 -21.01 2.14 14.46
CA MET A 134 -19.71 2.77 14.24
C MET A 134 -18.56 1.86 14.66
N MET A 135 -18.65 1.22 15.82
CA MET A 135 -17.67 0.23 16.29
C MET A 135 -17.50 -0.93 15.31
N CYS A 136 -18.60 -1.49 14.80
CA CYS A 136 -18.55 -2.58 13.82
C CYS A 136 -17.90 -2.14 12.50
N CYS A 137 -18.32 -0.97 12.00
CA CYS A 137 -17.84 -0.39 10.75
C CYS A 137 -16.35 -0.03 10.82
N VAL A 138 -15.89 0.60 11.91
CA VAL A 138 -14.48 0.98 12.09
C VAL A 138 -13.60 -0.28 12.17
N ALA A 139 -14.02 -1.31 12.90
CA ALA A 139 -13.30 -2.58 12.98
C ALA A 139 -13.16 -3.25 11.61
N GLU A 140 -14.21 -3.18 10.79
CA GLU A 140 -14.19 -3.73 9.43
C GLU A 140 -13.30 -2.92 8.48
N VAL A 141 -13.47 -1.59 8.47
CA VAL A 141 -12.63 -0.66 7.71
C VAL A 141 -11.17 -0.84 8.08
N LYS A 142 -10.86 -1.05 9.36
CA LYS A 142 -9.51 -1.39 9.83
C LYS A 142 -8.98 -2.67 9.19
N SER A 143 -9.78 -3.72 9.13
CA SER A 143 -9.38 -4.99 8.51
C SER A 143 -9.06 -4.82 7.02
N GLU A 144 -9.90 -4.10 6.27
CA GLU A 144 -9.66 -3.81 4.85
C GLU A 144 -8.40 -2.98 4.66
N TRP A 145 -8.21 -1.93 5.47
CA TRP A 145 -6.99 -1.13 5.45
C TRP A 145 -5.73 -1.93 5.74
N GLN A 146 -5.75 -2.77 6.78
CA GLN A 146 -4.62 -3.63 7.12
C GLN A 146 -4.32 -4.63 6.01
N ASN A 147 -5.34 -5.20 5.36
CA ASN A 147 -5.17 -6.11 4.23
C ASN A 147 -4.52 -5.39 3.04
N THR A 148 -5.11 -4.28 2.59
CA THR A 148 -4.60 -3.46 1.48
C THR A 148 -3.19 -2.95 1.77
N GLY A 149 -2.93 -2.45 2.98
CA GLY A 149 -1.61 -1.98 3.40
C GLY A 149 -0.55 -3.08 3.39
N LYS A 150 -0.87 -4.28 3.90
CA LYS A 150 0.05 -5.44 3.86
C LYS A 150 0.40 -5.83 2.43
N ILE A 151 -0.59 -5.88 1.53
CA ILE A 151 -0.37 -6.18 0.11
C ILE A 151 0.55 -5.14 -0.52
N LEU A 152 0.29 -3.85 -0.30
CA LEU A 152 1.10 -2.77 -0.87
C LEU A 152 2.54 -2.78 -0.35
N VAL A 153 2.74 -2.90 0.96
CA VAL A 153 4.09 -2.97 1.56
C VAL A 153 4.86 -4.18 1.01
N LYS A 154 4.20 -5.33 0.90
CA LYS A 154 4.81 -6.55 0.33
C LYS A 154 5.19 -6.36 -1.13
N ALA A 155 4.31 -5.73 -1.92
CA ALA A 155 4.52 -5.48 -3.34
C ALA A 155 5.60 -4.41 -3.60
N LEU A 156 5.80 -3.47 -2.67
CA LEU A 156 6.85 -2.45 -2.78
C LEU A 156 8.24 -2.95 -2.35
N LYS A 157 8.30 -4.02 -1.56
CA LYS A 157 9.55 -4.54 -0.98
C LYS A 157 10.67 -4.81 -2.02
N PRO A 158 10.42 -5.45 -3.17
CA PRO A 158 11.47 -5.69 -4.18
C PRO A 158 12.10 -4.40 -4.70
N TYR A 159 11.32 -3.32 -4.74
CA TYR A 159 11.74 -2.03 -5.26
C TYR A 159 12.45 -1.15 -4.23
N THR A 160 12.27 -1.43 -2.94
CA THR A 160 12.96 -0.74 -1.84
C THR A 160 14.20 -1.51 -1.35
N SER A 161 14.38 -2.77 -1.77
CA SER A 161 15.61 -3.54 -1.57
C SER A 161 16.68 -3.20 -2.62
N ASN A 162 17.95 -3.34 -2.26
CA ASN A 162 19.12 -3.20 -3.16
C ASN A 162 19.24 -4.34 -4.19
N ASP A 163 18.11 -4.95 -4.57
CA ASP A 163 18.09 -6.01 -5.56
C ASP A 163 18.40 -5.43 -6.95
N GLU A 164 19.48 -5.92 -7.56
CA GLU A 164 19.94 -5.50 -8.89
C GLU A 164 19.02 -6.03 -10.00
N ASP A 165 18.23 -7.07 -9.70
CA ASP A 165 17.34 -7.75 -10.66
C ASP A 165 15.98 -7.03 -10.84
N ALA A 166 15.69 -5.99 -10.05
CA ALA A 166 14.45 -5.23 -10.18
C ALA A 166 14.42 -4.48 -11.53
N ASN A 167 13.41 -4.77 -12.36
CA ASN A 167 13.23 -4.16 -13.69
C ASN A 167 13.02 -2.63 -13.60
N TRP A 168 14.12 -1.87 -13.56
CA TRP A 168 14.12 -0.43 -13.30
C TRP A 168 13.34 0.39 -14.32
N ARG A 169 13.28 -0.07 -15.58
CA ARG A 169 12.44 0.56 -16.61
C ARG A 169 10.95 0.45 -16.29
N MET A 170 10.53 -0.69 -15.72
CA MET A 170 9.16 -0.90 -15.27
C MET A 170 8.84 0.01 -14.08
N ILE A 171 9.76 0.10 -13.11
CA ILE A 171 9.62 1.00 -11.95
C ILE A 171 9.42 2.44 -12.42
N GLN A 172 10.25 2.91 -13.35
CA GLN A 172 10.15 4.26 -13.90
C GLN A 172 8.77 4.58 -14.47
N ASN A 173 8.17 3.63 -15.19
CA ASN A 173 6.86 3.82 -15.83
C ASN A 173 5.71 3.90 -14.82
N PHE A 174 5.90 3.35 -13.62
CA PHE A 174 4.84 3.23 -12.62
C PHE A 174 5.09 4.02 -11.32
N THR A 175 6.28 4.60 -11.10
CA THR A 175 6.61 5.38 -9.90
C THR A 175 5.55 6.42 -9.58
N HIS A 176 5.10 7.20 -10.57
CA HIS A 176 4.05 8.21 -10.36
C HIS A 176 2.74 7.59 -9.88
N LYS A 177 2.32 6.46 -10.45
CA LYS A 177 1.09 5.76 -10.06
C LYS A 177 1.16 5.26 -8.62
N ILE A 178 2.29 4.68 -8.25
CA ILE A 178 2.56 4.15 -6.90
C ILE A 178 2.53 5.28 -5.87
N VAL A 179 3.30 6.33 -6.13
CA VAL A 179 3.37 7.50 -5.24
C VAL A 179 1.98 8.10 -5.04
N ARG A 180 1.23 8.28 -6.13
CA ARG A 180 -0.13 8.80 -6.09
C ARG A 180 -1.06 7.91 -5.27
N LEU A 181 -0.98 6.59 -5.45
CA LEU A 181 -1.79 5.62 -4.68
C LEU A 181 -1.47 5.70 -3.18
N LEU A 182 -0.19 5.69 -2.82
CA LEU A 182 0.24 5.77 -1.42
C LEU A 182 -0.18 7.10 -0.78
N GLU A 183 -0.08 8.21 -1.51
CA GLU A 183 -0.57 9.51 -1.06
C GLU A 183 -2.09 9.51 -0.85
N GLN A 184 -2.86 8.96 -1.80
CA GLN A 184 -4.32 8.86 -1.66
C GLN A 184 -4.73 8.04 -0.43
N ILE A 185 -4.06 6.90 -0.21
CA ILE A 185 -4.28 6.04 0.95
C ILE A 185 -3.93 6.76 2.25
N HIS A 186 -2.76 7.40 2.30
CA HIS A 186 -2.32 8.14 3.47
C HIS A 186 -3.29 9.29 3.82
N GLN A 187 -3.73 10.05 2.82
CA GLN A 187 -4.68 11.15 3.01
C GLN A 187 -6.05 10.65 3.51
N ALA A 188 -6.54 9.51 3.00
CA ALA A 188 -7.80 8.93 3.46
C ALA A 188 -7.71 8.42 4.92
N LEU A 189 -6.61 7.78 5.29
CA LEU A 189 -6.35 7.35 6.69
C LEU A 189 -6.25 8.56 7.62
N TYR A 190 -5.45 9.56 7.25
CA TYR A 190 -5.30 10.80 8.02
C TYR A 190 -6.65 11.52 8.20
N GLY A 191 -7.45 11.60 7.13
CA GLY A 191 -8.79 12.18 7.19
C GLY A 191 -9.72 11.43 8.15
N THR A 192 -9.65 10.10 8.19
CA THR A 192 -10.44 9.26 9.10
C THR A 192 -10.02 9.47 10.56
N VAL A 193 -8.71 9.48 10.84
CA VAL A 193 -8.16 9.72 12.18
C VAL A 193 -8.51 11.13 12.66
N SER A 194 -8.27 12.16 11.84
CA SER A 194 -8.59 13.55 12.19
C SER A 194 -10.09 13.77 12.40
N ALA A 195 -10.95 13.09 11.63
CA ALA A 195 -12.39 13.15 11.81
C ALA A 195 -12.84 12.53 13.14
N TRP A 196 -12.18 11.46 13.59
CA TRP A 196 -12.43 10.86 14.90
C TRP A 196 -11.98 11.77 16.04
N GLU A 197 -10.80 12.37 15.94
CA GLU A 197 -10.29 13.32 16.94
C GLU A 197 -11.27 14.49 17.15
N ARG A 198 -11.74 15.10 16.06
CA ARG A 198 -12.75 16.18 16.13
C ARG A 198 -14.08 15.70 16.72
N PHE A 199 -14.49 14.48 16.39
CA PHE A 199 -15.69 13.89 16.96
C PHE A 199 -15.54 13.70 18.48
N GLN A 200 -14.40 13.18 18.95
CA GLN A 200 -14.13 13.04 20.38
C GLN A 200 -14.14 14.39 21.10
N GLU A 201 -13.57 15.43 20.50
CA GLU A 201 -13.46 16.75 21.10
C GLU A 201 -14.80 17.50 21.17
N HIS A 202 -15.57 17.48 20.08
CA HIS A 202 -16.74 18.36 19.93
C HIS A 202 -18.08 17.64 20.01
N ASP A 203 -18.17 16.43 19.47
CA ASP A 203 -19.45 15.75 19.25
C ASP A 203 -19.75 14.67 20.32
N LEU A 204 -18.71 13.99 20.82
CA LEU A 204 -18.83 12.91 21.79
C LEU A 204 -19.44 13.36 23.14
N PRO A 205 -19.20 14.58 23.66
CA PRO A 205 -19.87 15.05 24.87
C PRO A 205 -21.41 15.00 24.79
N PHE A 206 -22.01 15.13 23.60
CA PHE A 206 -23.46 15.02 23.41
C PHE A 206 -24.02 13.60 23.63
N PHE A 207 -23.15 12.61 23.81
CA PHE A 207 -23.53 11.22 24.10
C PHE A 207 -23.78 10.96 25.59
N ASP A 208 -23.43 11.90 26.46
CA ASP A 208 -23.66 11.85 27.91
C ASP A 208 -23.26 10.49 28.53
N LEU A 209 -22.00 10.12 28.29
CA LEU A 209 -21.47 8.81 28.68
C LEU A 209 -21.36 8.62 30.20
N GLU A 210 -21.35 9.72 30.97
CA GLU A 210 -21.18 9.71 32.42
C GLU A 210 -22.47 9.30 33.15
N ASN A 211 -23.62 9.72 32.63
CA ASN A 211 -24.93 9.42 33.20
C ASN A 211 -25.51 8.08 32.72
N TRP A 212 -24.70 7.23 32.07
CA TRP A 212 -25.16 5.95 31.54
C TRP A 212 -25.30 4.90 32.65
N THR A 213 -26.54 4.53 32.97
CA THR A 213 -26.88 3.63 34.10
C THR A 213 -27.21 2.19 33.70
N ASN A 214 -27.17 1.85 32.41
CA ASN A 214 -27.54 0.51 31.94
C ASN A 214 -26.44 -0.54 32.19
N SER A 215 -26.83 -1.83 32.08
CA SER A 215 -25.97 -3.02 32.22
C SER A 215 -24.60 -2.87 31.55
N ALA A 216 -23.54 -3.38 32.20
CA ALA A 216 -22.16 -3.33 31.73
C ALA A 216 -21.95 -3.89 30.31
N ALA A 217 -22.78 -4.84 29.86
CA ALA A 217 -22.73 -5.38 28.51
C ALA A 217 -23.19 -4.39 27.41
N ARG A 218 -23.83 -3.29 27.81
CA ARG A 218 -24.37 -2.21 26.97
C ARG A 218 -23.73 -0.86 27.30
N ASP A 219 -22.52 -0.87 27.85
CA ASP A 219 -21.80 0.35 28.22
C ASP A 219 -21.20 1.01 26.95
N PRO A 220 -21.67 2.20 26.54
CA PRO A 220 -21.16 2.88 25.34
C PRO A 220 -19.70 3.31 25.50
N ARG A 221 -19.19 3.43 26.74
CA ARG A 221 -17.77 3.71 27.01
C ARG A 221 -16.87 2.58 26.49
N ILE A 222 -17.34 1.34 26.57
CA ILE A 222 -16.63 0.18 26.01
C ILE A 222 -16.58 0.32 24.48
N MET A 223 -17.69 0.68 23.84
CA MET A 223 -17.75 0.87 22.38
C MET A 223 -16.81 1.98 21.92
N VAL A 224 -16.82 3.13 22.61
CA VAL A 224 -15.91 4.25 22.34
C VAL A 224 -14.45 3.82 22.46
N LYS A 225 -14.10 3.07 23.51
CA LYS A 225 -12.74 2.54 23.71
C LYS A 225 -12.32 1.58 22.61
N HIS A 226 -13.23 0.73 22.10
CA HIS A 226 -12.94 -0.13 20.95
C HIS A 226 -12.69 0.69 19.68
N ILE A 227 -13.55 1.67 19.40
CA ILE A 227 -13.38 2.58 18.26
C ILE A 227 -12.03 3.30 18.36
N GLU A 228 -11.70 3.86 19.52
CA GLU A 228 -10.43 4.57 19.74
C GLU A 228 -9.21 3.67 19.52
N ASN A 229 -9.25 2.42 20.02
CA ASN A 229 -8.18 1.45 19.78
C ASN A 229 -8.01 1.15 18.29
N ASP A 230 -9.10 0.95 17.57
CA ASP A 230 -9.07 0.66 16.14
C ASP A 230 -8.57 1.87 15.32
N ILE A 231 -9.00 3.09 15.67
CA ILE A 231 -8.51 4.33 15.05
C ILE A 231 -7.01 4.54 15.32
N ARG A 232 -6.54 4.21 16.53
CA ARG A 232 -5.11 4.26 16.86
C ARG A 232 -4.29 3.28 16.03
N GLU A 233 -4.77 2.06 15.83
CA GLU A 233 -4.12 1.10 14.92
C GLU A 233 -4.10 1.61 13.47
N LEU A 234 -5.18 2.25 13.01
CA LEU A 234 -5.22 2.89 11.69
C LEU A 234 -4.21 4.03 11.55
N ARG A 235 -3.98 4.82 12.62
CA ARG A 235 -2.94 5.86 12.65
C ARG A 235 -1.55 5.26 12.45
N VAL A 236 -1.21 4.21 13.22
CA VAL A 236 0.09 3.51 13.10
C VAL A 236 0.29 2.93 11.70
N LEU A 237 -0.77 2.36 11.11
CA LEU A 237 -0.72 1.88 9.73
C LEU A 237 -0.47 3.03 8.75
N GLY A 238 -1.14 4.17 8.91
CA GLY A 238 -0.94 5.36 8.10
C GLY A 238 0.50 5.88 8.14
N GLU A 239 1.08 5.96 9.34
CA GLU A 239 2.49 6.35 9.55
C GLU A 239 3.46 5.36 8.89
N THR A 240 3.19 4.06 9.01
CA THR A 240 4.01 3.01 8.38
C THR A 240 3.98 3.13 6.86
N LEU A 241 2.81 3.33 6.26
CA LEU A 241 2.66 3.49 4.82
C LEU A 241 3.31 4.80 4.32
N ALA A 242 3.23 5.88 5.10
CA ALA A 242 3.92 7.13 4.78
C ALA A 242 5.44 6.97 4.77
N LEU A 243 5.99 6.24 5.74
CA LEU A 243 7.43 5.94 5.82
C LEU A 243 7.90 5.11 4.62
N GLU A 244 7.17 4.05 4.26
CA GLU A 244 7.48 3.23 3.09
C GLU A 244 7.35 4.03 1.78
N ALA A 245 6.35 4.91 1.68
CA ALA A 245 6.22 5.82 0.53
C ALA A 245 7.41 6.78 0.41
N ALA A 246 7.86 7.37 1.52
CA ALA A 246 9.02 8.25 1.54
C ALA A 246 10.30 7.49 1.17
N ARG A 247 10.47 6.27 1.68
CA ARG A 247 11.59 5.39 1.31
C ARG A 247 11.58 5.05 -0.17
N PHE A 248 10.43 4.65 -0.71
CA PHE A 248 10.27 4.36 -2.14
C PHE A 248 10.61 5.59 -3.00
N LYS A 249 10.14 6.78 -2.63
CA LYS A 249 10.48 8.04 -3.31
C LYS A 249 11.99 8.32 -3.30
N SER A 250 12.65 8.13 -2.15
CA SER A 250 14.09 8.35 -2.01
C SER A 250 14.91 7.39 -2.87
N VAL A 251 14.66 6.08 -2.76
CA VAL A 251 15.36 5.05 -3.52
C VAL A 251 15.14 5.24 -5.02
N THR A 252 13.91 5.58 -5.42
CA THR A 252 13.63 5.80 -6.83
C THR A 252 14.34 7.04 -7.37
N ALA A 253 14.32 8.15 -6.63
CA ALA A 253 15.05 9.37 -7.00
C ALA A 253 16.56 9.13 -7.15
N GLU A 254 17.18 8.44 -6.20
CA GLU A 254 18.60 8.08 -6.25
C GLU A 254 18.91 7.26 -7.52
N ARG A 255 18.16 6.19 -7.76
CA ARG A 255 18.35 5.34 -8.95
C ARG A 255 18.11 6.08 -10.26
N PHE A 256 17.18 7.04 -10.31
CA PHE A 256 17.00 7.90 -11.48
C PHE A 256 18.26 8.72 -11.79
N THR A 257 18.89 9.29 -10.76
CA THR A 257 20.13 10.07 -10.95
C THR A 257 21.28 9.18 -11.41
N LEU A 258 21.44 7.99 -10.82
CA LEU A 258 22.46 7.01 -11.20
C LEU A 258 22.28 6.54 -12.65
N ASN A 259 21.04 6.22 -13.06
CA ASN A 259 20.77 5.75 -14.42
C ASN A 259 21.02 6.85 -15.45
N LYS A 260 20.60 8.09 -15.17
CA LYS A 260 20.86 9.25 -16.05
C LYS A 260 22.36 9.50 -16.20
N ASN A 261 23.14 9.35 -15.12
CA ASN A 261 24.59 9.48 -15.15
C ASN A 261 25.25 8.35 -15.98
N LYS A 262 24.79 7.10 -15.82
CA LYS A 262 25.27 5.96 -16.61
C LYS A 262 24.94 6.09 -18.09
N GLU A 263 23.76 6.58 -18.43
CA GLU A 263 23.35 6.85 -19.81
C GLU A 263 24.19 7.99 -20.42
N ARG A 264 24.42 9.08 -19.66
CA ARG A 264 25.32 10.16 -20.07
C ARG A 264 26.76 9.68 -20.27
N GLN A 265 27.25 8.78 -19.43
CA GLN A 265 28.56 8.14 -19.63
C GLN A 265 28.59 7.31 -20.90
N ARG A 266 27.55 6.52 -21.19
CA ARG A 266 27.45 5.74 -22.44
C ARG A 266 27.40 6.63 -23.67
N THR A 267 26.62 7.71 -23.65
CA THR A 267 26.57 8.67 -24.76
C THR A 267 27.91 9.38 -24.93
N ASN A 268 28.57 9.76 -23.82
CA ASN A 268 29.89 10.37 -23.88
C ASN A 268 30.91 9.41 -24.50
N ILE A 269 30.94 8.14 -24.08
CA ILE A 269 31.83 7.11 -24.66
C ILE A 269 31.54 6.92 -26.15
N LEU A 270 30.26 6.84 -26.55
CA LEU A 270 29.87 6.67 -27.95
C LEU A 270 30.24 7.89 -28.82
N VAL A 271 30.04 9.11 -28.30
CA VAL A 271 30.42 10.35 -28.99
C VAL A 271 31.94 10.47 -29.08
N THR A 272 32.68 10.13 -28.03
CA THR A 272 34.15 10.12 -28.03
C THR A 272 34.70 9.04 -28.97
N ALA A 273 34.07 7.87 -29.06
CA ALA A 273 34.45 6.83 -30.03
C ALA A 273 34.08 7.20 -31.48
N GLY A 274 32.94 7.84 -31.68
CA GLY A 274 32.52 8.33 -33.00
C GLY A 274 33.40 9.47 -33.51
N SER A 275 33.79 10.40 -32.63
CA SER A 275 34.66 11.52 -33.00
C SER A 275 36.11 11.11 -33.26
N SER A 276 36.60 10.04 -32.63
CA SER A 276 37.94 9.50 -32.90
C SER A 276 38.00 8.67 -34.19
N LEU A 277 36.88 8.08 -34.64
CA LEU A 277 36.80 7.31 -35.88
C LEU A 277 36.47 8.16 -37.13
N LEU A 278 35.88 9.34 -36.94
CA LEU A 278 35.50 10.24 -38.03
C LEU A 278 36.65 10.62 -38.99
N PRO A 279 37.89 10.91 -38.51
CA PRO A 279 39.03 11.19 -39.39
C PRO A 279 39.42 10.01 -40.28
N PHE A 280 39.31 8.78 -39.76
CA PHE A 280 39.65 7.56 -40.49
C PHE A 280 38.64 7.26 -41.61
N VAL A 281 37.34 7.46 -41.33
CA VAL A 281 36.28 7.32 -42.34
C VAL A 281 36.40 8.40 -43.41
N LEU A 282 36.68 9.66 -43.02
CA LEU A 282 36.88 10.76 -43.97
C LEU A 282 38.11 10.51 -44.88
N MET A 283 39.15 9.86 -44.34
CA MET A 283 40.34 9.47 -45.11
C MET A 283 40.07 8.40 -46.17
N MET A 284 39.18 7.44 -45.88
CA MET A 284 38.85 6.38 -46.84
C MET A 284 37.91 6.85 -47.95
N VAL A 285 37.08 7.87 -47.71
CA VAL A 285 36.00 8.31 -48.63
C VAL A 285 36.42 9.43 -49.58
N LEU A 286 37.64 9.98 -49.48
CA LEU A 286 38.15 11.04 -50.36
C LEU A 286 39.35 10.57 -51.21
N PRO A 287 39.14 9.87 -52.35
CA PRO A 287 40.25 9.25 -53.09
C PRO A 287 41.03 10.18 -54.03
N SER A 288 40.68 11.47 -54.19
CA SER A 288 41.15 12.22 -55.38
C SER A 288 41.53 13.69 -55.21
N ALA A 289 41.91 14.17 -54.02
CA ALA A 289 42.40 15.54 -53.83
C ALA A 289 43.91 15.59 -53.49
N PRO A 290 44.81 15.70 -54.49
CA PRO A 290 46.26 15.61 -54.27
C PRO A 290 46.87 16.83 -53.56
N ILE A 291 46.20 18.00 -53.56
CA ILE A 291 46.75 19.25 -53.01
C ILE A 291 46.58 19.34 -51.48
N LEU A 292 45.64 18.60 -50.89
CA LEU A 292 45.46 18.50 -49.43
C LEU A 292 46.35 17.43 -48.75
N ARG A 293 46.98 16.53 -49.52
CA ARG A 293 47.85 15.46 -48.98
C ARG A 293 49.13 15.98 -48.33
N TRP A 294 49.71 17.07 -48.82
CA TRP A 294 50.98 17.57 -48.31
C TRP A 294 50.86 18.30 -46.96
N GLN A 295 49.73 18.97 -46.69
CA GLN A 295 49.50 19.58 -45.37
C GLN A 295 49.00 18.59 -44.32
N LEU A 296 48.27 17.54 -44.72
CA LEU A 296 47.90 16.46 -43.77
C LEU A 296 49.09 15.57 -43.39
N SER A 297 50.04 15.29 -44.28
CA SER A 297 51.21 14.44 -43.97
C SER A 297 52.09 15.00 -42.84
N ILE A 298 52.30 16.31 -42.79
CA ILE A 298 53.06 16.97 -41.70
C ILE A 298 52.24 16.95 -40.39
N ARG A 299 50.92 17.08 -40.47
CA ARG A 299 50.03 17.01 -39.31
C ARG A 299 49.88 15.58 -38.78
N GLU A 300 49.96 14.57 -39.65
CA GLU A 300 49.95 13.15 -39.30
C GLU A 300 51.25 12.69 -38.68
N ALA A 301 52.41 13.17 -39.16
CA ALA A 301 53.70 12.94 -38.52
C ALA A 301 53.72 13.55 -37.10
N MET A 302 53.21 14.78 -36.95
CA MET A 302 53.02 15.40 -35.63
C MET A 302 52.03 14.62 -34.76
N SER A 303 50.94 14.09 -35.35
CA SER A 303 49.97 13.28 -34.62
C SER A 303 50.55 11.93 -34.15
N ALA A 304 51.37 11.28 -34.98
CA ALA A 304 52.01 10.01 -34.65
C ALA A 304 53.01 10.18 -33.50
N VAL A 305 53.77 11.27 -33.51
CA VAL A 305 54.66 11.64 -32.39
C VAL A 305 53.84 11.93 -31.12
N THR A 306 52.73 12.67 -31.22
CA THR A 306 51.86 12.89 -30.05
C THR A 306 51.22 11.60 -29.54
N TRP A 307 50.82 10.68 -30.41
CA TRP A 307 50.27 9.38 -30.03
C TRP A 307 51.32 8.47 -29.38
N LEU A 308 52.56 8.45 -29.89
CA LEU A 308 53.67 7.76 -29.27
C LEU A 308 53.98 8.32 -27.87
N LEU A 309 53.95 9.65 -27.71
CA LEU A 309 54.11 10.31 -26.40
C LEU A 309 52.96 9.96 -25.45
N LEU A 310 51.72 9.92 -25.94
CA LEU A 310 50.57 9.58 -25.12
C LEU A 310 50.59 8.11 -24.69
N ILE A 311 50.97 7.18 -25.59
CA ILE A 311 51.14 5.75 -25.31
C ILE A 311 52.27 5.52 -24.29
N THR A 312 53.39 6.23 -24.42
CA THR A 312 54.51 6.13 -23.47
C THR A 312 54.13 6.65 -22.08
N VAL A 313 53.39 7.75 -21.98
CA VAL A 313 52.85 8.25 -20.70
C VAL A 313 51.85 7.25 -20.10
N LEU A 314 50.98 6.66 -20.91
CA LEU A 314 50.03 5.63 -20.47
C LEU A 314 50.74 4.36 -19.96
N LEU A 315 51.74 3.87 -20.70
CA LEU A 315 52.55 2.72 -20.28
C LEU A 315 53.31 3.02 -18.98
N MET A 316 53.88 4.22 -18.84
CA MET A 316 54.53 4.66 -17.60
C MET A 316 53.53 4.71 -16.43
N GLY A 317 52.30 5.18 -16.66
CA GLY A 317 51.23 5.17 -15.64
C GLY A 317 50.80 3.75 -15.24
N ILE A 318 50.67 2.83 -16.20
CA ILE A 318 50.36 1.42 -15.94
C ILE A 318 51.51 0.74 -15.16
N LEU A 319 52.76 1.02 -15.52
CA LEU A 319 53.93 0.51 -14.78
C LEU A 319 53.99 1.04 -13.35
N ASN A 320 53.69 2.33 -13.13
CA ASN A 320 53.67 2.92 -11.79
C ASN A 320 52.53 2.38 -10.93
N THR A 321 51.34 2.18 -11.52
CA THR A 321 50.20 1.59 -10.81
C THR A 321 50.44 0.12 -10.49
N ALA A 322 51.03 -0.64 -11.42
CA ALA A 322 51.45 -2.02 -11.17
C ALA A 322 52.46 -2.13 -10.03
N LYS A 323 53.44 -1.22 -9.97
CA LYS A 323 54.42 -1.14 -8.88
C LYS A 323 53.74 -0.81 -7.53
N ALA A 324 52.82 0.16 -7.51
CA ALA A 324 52.06 0.51 -6.32
C ALA A 324 51.17 -0.64 -5.83
N THR A 325 50.55 -1.41 -6.74
CA THR A 325 49.77 -2.60 -6.37
C THR A 325 50.62 -3.75 -5.86
N TYR A 326 51.87 -3.88 -6.32
CA TYR A 326 52.82 -4.88 -5.80
C TYR A 326 53.25 -4.53 -4.36
N GLU A 327 53.53 -3.26 -4.09
CA GLU A 327 53.85 -2.78 -2.74
C GLU A 327 52.64 -2.88 -1.78
N ALA A 328 51.42 -2.61 -2.27
CA ALA A 328 50.19 -2.78 -1.49
C ALA A 328 49.84 -4.26 -1.21
N GLY A 329 50.19 -5.18 -2.13
CA GLY A 329 50.03 -6.62 -1.93
C GLY A 329 50.87 -7.17 -0.77
N GLY A 330 52.09 -6.64 -0.57
CA GLY A 330 52.93 -6.98 0.58
C GLY A 330 52.34 -6.53 1.92
N PHE A 331 51.68 -5.37 1.94
CA PHE A 331 51.01 -4.85 3.12
C PHE A 331 49.75 -5.64 3.50
N LEU A 332 48.98 -6.11 2.51
CA LEU A 332 47.81 -6.98 2.75
C LEU A 332 48.19 -8.37 3.26
N ALA A 333 49.31 -8.93 2.78
CA ALA A 333 49.86 -10.19 3.30
C ALA A 333 50.31 -10.06 4.76
N TYR A 334 50.90 -8.92 5.14
CA TYR A 334 51.26 -8.60 6.53
C TYR A 334 50.03 -8.47 7.45
N LEU A 335 48.95 -7.84 6.97
CA LEU A 335 47.70 -7.71 7.74
C LEU A 335 46.95 -9.04 7.94
N GLN A 336 47.12 -10.03 7.06
CA GLN A 336 46.53 -11.36 7.23
C GLN A 336 47.20 -12.18 8.35
N GLN A 337 48.46 -11.92 8.70
CA GLN A 337 49.13 -12.56 9.84
C GLN A 337 48.68 -12.05 11.21
N LEU A 338 48.05 -10.87 11.28
CA LEU A 338 47.61 -10.24 12.53
C LEU A 338 46.15 -10.56 12.91
N ARG A 339 45.52 -11.55 12.27
CA ARG A 339 44.11 -11.88 12.53
C ARG A 339 43.97 -12.73 13.81
N PRO A 340 43.24 -12.29 14.84
CA PRO A 340 43.00 -13.10 16.04
C PRO A 340 42.08 -14.30 15.75
N PRO A 341 42.16 -15.38 16.54
CA PRO A 341 41.38 -16.59 16.33
C PRO A 341 39.86 -16.33 16.48
N LYS A 342 39.09 -16.92 15.57
CA LYS A 342 37.62 -16.82 15.52
C LYS A 342 36.99 -17.39 16.79
N ILE A 343 36.19 -16.58 17.47
CA ILE A 343 35.27 -17.02 18.53
C ILE A 343 34.05 -17.66 17.86
N ASP A 344 33.78 -18.90 18.23
CA ASP A 344 32.70 -19.74 17.70
C ASP A 344 31.37 -19.39 18.40
N SER A 345 30.49 -18.68 17.70
CA SER A 345 29.17 -18.25 18.21
C SER A 345 28.06 -19.22 17.83
N ARG A 346 28.22 -20.50 18.19
CA ARG A 346 27.12 -21.47 18.25
C ARG A 346 26.62 -21.63 19.69
N LEU A 347 25.86 -20.66 20.19
CA LEU A 347 24.94 -20.92 21.30
C LEU A 347 23.81 -19.89 21.38
N GLN A 348 22.59 -20.43 21.40
CA GLN A 348 21.32 -19.85 21.84
C GLN A 348 20.57 -18.88 20.92
N ILE A 349 19.63 -19.44 20.14
CA ILE A 349 18.28 -18.85 20.05
C ILE A 349 17.27 -19.97 20.29
N GLY A 350 16.73 -19.98 21.50
CA GLY A 350 15.63 -20.83 21.93
C GLY A 350 14.28 -20.38 21.36
N LYS A 351 13.52 -21.37 20.91
CA LYS A 351 12.06 -21.48 20.81
C LYS A 351 11.23 -20.27 21.26
N LEU A 352 10.52 -19.65 20.33
CA LEU A 352 9.20 -19.03 20.54
C LEU A 352 8.34 -19.25 19.28
N LYS A 353 7.68 -20.41 19.19
CA LYS A 353 6.58 -20.67 18.25
C LYS A 353 5.28 -20.63 19.04
N GLY A 354 4.56 -19.52 18.93
CA GLY A 354 3.16 -19.38 19.33
C GLY A 354 2.49 -18.41 18.37
N ARG A 355 1.83 -18.93 17.33
CA ARG A 355 0.95 -18.12 16.47
C ARG A 355 -0.47 -18.14 17.07
N PRO A 356 -1.15 -17.00 17.20
CA PRO A 356 -2.53 -16.96 17.68
C PRO A 356 -3.51 -17.54 16.66
N ARG A 357 -4.43 -18.33 17.18
CA ARG A 357 -5.34 -19.26 16.49
C ARG A 357 -6.71 -18.60 16.31
N TRP A 358 -6.84 -17.57 15.47
CA TRP A 358 -8.12 -16.87 15.23
C TRP A 358 -8.40 -16.44 13.78
N TRP A 359 -7.67 -16.98 12.80
CA TRP A 359 -7.94 -16.73 11.38
C TRP A 359 -7.84 -18.04 10.59
N SER A 360 -8.86 -18.89 10.74
CA SER A 360 -9.15 -19.97 9.79
C SER A 360 -10.58 -20.46 9.99
N TRP A 361 -11.56 -19.68 9.55
CA TRP A 361 -12.80 -20.29 9.07
C TRP A 361 -12.56 -20.54 7.58
N SER A 362 -12.23 -21.78 7.22
CA SER A 362 -12.15 -22.17 5.81
C SER A 362 -13.58 -22.31 5.28
N LYS A 363 -13.79 -21.90 4.02
CA LYS A 363 -15.05 -22.05 3.28
C LYS A 363 -15.56 -23.50 3.23
N ASP A 364 -14.70 -24.48 3.54
CA ASP A 364 -15.03 -25.90 3.44
C ASP A 364 -15.91 -26.40 4.60
N GLN A 365 -15.87 -25.76 5.78
CA GLN A 365 -16.75 -26.12 6.90
C GLN A 365 -18.20 -25.66 6.72
N GLN A 366 -18.46 -24.65 5.89
CA GLN A 366 -19.83 -24.22 5.57
C GLN A 366 -20.50 -25.12 4.53
N LEU A 367 -19.73 -25.70 3.60
CA LEU A 367 -20.27 -26.61 2.58
C LEU A 367 -20.59 -28.03 3.11
N GLN A 368 -20.00 -28.44 4.24
CA GLN A 368 -20.33 -29.72 4.88
C GLN A 368 -21.64 -29.70 5.68
N ARG A 369 -22.12 -28.54 6.15
CA ARG A 369 -23.40 -28.44 6.87
C ARG A 369 -24.64 -28.47 5.97
N LEU A 370 -24.47 -28.34 4.65
CA LEU A 370 -25.57 -28.36 3.67
C LEU A 370 -25.87 -29.75 3.09
N LYS A 371 -25.27 -30.83 3.61
CA LYS A 371 -25.39 -32.18 3.02
C LYS A 371 -25.89 -33.28 3.96
N GLU A 372 -26.32 -33.00 5.18
CA GLU A 372 -26.98 -34.02 6.01
C GLU A 372 -28.51 -33.96 5.80
N PRO A 373 -29.14 -34.98 5.17
CA PRO A 373 -30.59 -35.09 5.18
C PRO A 373 -31.06 -35.46 6.59
N ALA A 374 -32.07 -34.72 7.07
CA ALA A 374 -32.73 -34.98 8.34
C ALA A 374 -33.25 -36.42 8.38
N SER A 375 -32.84 -37.18 9.39
CA SER A 375 -33.44 -38.47 9.73
C SER A 375 -34.81 -38.22 10.36
N ASP A 376 -35.85 -38.73 9.71
CA ASP A 376 -37.18 -38.91 10.27
C ASP A 376 -37.11 -39.90 11.44
N GLU A 377 -37.05 -39.40 12.67
CA GLU A 377 -37.39 -40.17 13.87
C GLU A 377 -37.73 -39.17 14.97
N ASP A 378 -39.02 -38.81 15.06
CA ASP A 378 -39.75 -38.63 16.33
C ASP A 378 -41.18 -38.15 16.03
N ARG A 379 -42.06 -39.13 15.78
CA ARG A 379 -43.51 -39.02 16.01
C ARG A 379 -43.91 -40.16 16.94
N ALA A 380 -44.02 -39.84 18.23
CA ALA A 380 -44.85 -40.55 19.19
C ALA A 380 -45.32 -39.57 20.26
#